data_AF-A0A351JMP7-F1
#
_entry.id   AF-A0A351JMP7-F1
#
_cell.length_a   1.000
_cell.length_b   1.000
_cell.length_c   1.000
_cell.angle_alpha   90.00
_cell.angle_beta   90.00
_cell.angle_gamma   90.00
#
_symmetry.space_group_name_H-M   'P 1'
#
loop_
_entity.id
_entity.type
_entity.pdbx_description
1 polymer ?
#
loop_
_entity_poly.entity_id
_entity_poly.type
_entity_poly.pdbx_seq_one_letter_code
_entity_poly.pdbx_strand_id
1 'polypeptide(L)' 'TQDIHYLMADDERRYKIAPATIAIGKDGRIKDERVQVRTGKEEVHSVLPDEVDFIEISPDTIVGVSTALIPFLE' A
#
# COMPACT_ATOMS: atom_id res chain seq x y z
N THR A 1 5.49 -1.24 -13.55
CA THR A 1 4.58 -2.39 -13.68
C THR A 1 3.15 -1.87 -13.55
N GLN A 2 2.23 -2.32 -14.40
CA GLN A 2 0.80 -1.97 -14.34
C GLN A 2 -0.05 -3.24 -14.11
N ASP A 3 0.52 -4.21 -13.42
CA ASP A 3 -0.14 -5.47 -13.14
C ASP A 3 -0.96 -5.31 -11.86
N ILE A 4 -2.27 -5.46 -11.97
CA ILE A 4 -3.23 -5.21 -10.90
C ILE A 4 -3.75 -6.57 -10.44
N HIS A 5 -3.49 -6.88 -9.17
CA HIS A 5 -3.95 -8.12 -8.53
C HIS A 5 -5.10 -7.80 -7.57
N TYR A 6 -6.21 -8.50 -7.73
CA TYR A 6 -7.32 -8.44 -6.78
C TYR A 6 -7.11 -9.53 -5.74
N LEU A 7 -6.88 -9.11 -4.49
CA LEU A 7 -6.60 -10.02 -3.39
C LEU A 7 -7.85 -10.17 -2.52
N MET A 8 -8.15 -11.41 -2.14
CA MET A 8 -9.11 -11.70 -1.08
C MET A 8 -8.45 -11.47 0.29
N ALA A 9 -9.27 -11.30 1.34
CA ALA A 9 -8.76 -10.99 2.68
C ALA A 9 -7.85 -12.09 3.26
N ASP A 10 -8.05 -13.35 2.89
CA ASP A 10 -7.20 -14.48 3.24
C ASP A 10 -5.88 -14.50 2.46
N ASP A 11 -5.91 -14.10 1.19
CA ASP A 11 -4.73 -13.94 0.34
C ASP A 11 -3.82 -12.82 0.83
N GLU A 12 -4.40 -11.64 1.12
CA GLU A 12 -3.70 -10.45 1.61
C GLU A 12 -2.82 -10.75 2.83
N ARG A 13 -3.22 -11.70 3.68
CA ARG A 13 -2.46 -12.03 4.90
C ARG A 13 -1.05 -12.53 4.65
N ARG A 14 -0.78 -13.05 3.45
CA ARG A 14 0.50 -13.65 3.07
C ARG A 14 1.50 -12.64 2.53
N TYR A 15 1.06 -11.41 2.27
CA TYR A 15 1.83 -10.39 1.59
C TYR A 15 2.15 -9.20 2.49
N LYS A 16 3.27 -8.55 2.22
CA LYS A 16 3.69 -7.27 2.79
C LYS A 16 3.23 -6.16 1.86
N ILE A 17 2.13 -5.49 2.23
CA ILE A 17 1.51 -4.45 1.38
C ILE A 17 1.92 -3.07 1.89
N ALA A 18 2.56 -2.29 1.02
CA ALA A 18 2.90 -0.90 1.29
C ALA A 18 1.76 0.06 0.89
N PRO A 19 1.58 1.18 1.60
CA PRO A 19 0.54 2.14 1.29
C PRO A 19 0.83 2.91 0.00
N ALA A 20 -0.21 3.48 -0.61
CA ALA A 20 -0.08 4.28 -1.84
C ALA A 20 0.68 5.60 -1.65
N THR A 21 0.93 6.01 -0.40
CA THR A 21 1.58 7.28 -0.04
C THR A 21 3.11 7.22 -0.04
N ILE A 22 3.72 6.04 -0.26
CA ILE A 22 5.18 5.88 -0.28
C ILE A 22 5.83 6.60 -1.47
N ALA A 23 7.08 7.05 -1.30
CA ALA A 23 7.78 7.77 -2.36
C ALA A 23 8.35 6.81 -3.41
N ILE A 24 7.80 6.84 -4.63
CA ILE A 24 8.29 6.04 -5.77
C ILE A 24 9.10 6.93 -6.74
N GLY A 25 10.23 6.40 -7.21
CA GLY A 25 11.09 6.96 -8.25
C GLY A 25 10.50 6.88 -9.64
N LYS A 26 11.06 7.66 -10.57
CA LYS A 26 10.66 7.63 -11.99
C LYS A 26 10.98 6.29 -12.66
N ASP A 27 11.88 5.52 -12.06
CA ASP A 27 12.26 4.17 -12.45
C ASP A 27 11.36 3.09 -11.82
N GLY A 28 10.35 3.48 -11.04
CA GLY A 28 9.44 2.56 -10.36
C GLY A 28 10.02 1.94 -9.09
N ARG A 29 11.15 2.44 -8.56
CA ARG A 29 11.73 1.98 -7.30
C ARG A 29 11.23 2.80 -6.11
N ILE A 30 11.10 2.16 -4.96
CA ILE A 30 10.83 2.86 -3.71
C ILE A 30 12.10 3.63 -3.30
N LYS A 31 11.94 4.90 -2.93
CA LYS A 31 13.06 5.78 -2.56
C LYS A 31 13.45 5.69 -1.10
N ASP A 32 12.49 5.31 -0.25
CA ASP A 32 12.69 5.26 1.19
C ASP A 32 13.57 4.05 1.57
N GLU A 33 14.51 4.23 2.51
CA GLU A 33 15.38 3.13 2.97
C GLU A 33 14.60 2.06 3.73
N ARG A 34 13.47 2.44 4.34
CA ARG A 34 12.56 1.53 5.04
C ARG A 34 11.12 1.92 4.72
N VAL A 35 10.29 0.90 4.52
CA VAL A 35 8.90 1.05 4.12
C VAL A 35 8.01 0.48 5.21
N GLN A 36 6.99 1.23 5.61
CA GLN A 36 5.94 0.68 6.48
C GLN A 36 5.01 -0.18 5.64
N VAL A 37 4.87 -1.44 6.02
CA VAL A 37 3.97 -2.41 5.38
C VAL A 37 2.97 -2.93 6.39
N ARG A 38 1.74 -3.16 5.92
CA ARG A 38 0.75 -3.94 6.66
C ARG A 38 0.96 -5.41 6.37
N THR A 39 0.67 -6.23 7.36
CA THR A 39 0.49 -7.68 7.20
C THR A 39 -0.86 -8.09 7.77
N GLY A 40 -1.35 -9.28 7.40
CA GLY A 40 -2.70 -9.77 7.74
C GLY A 40 -3.08 -9.90 9.22
N LYS A 41 -2.21 -9.46 10.14
CA LYS A 41 -2.41 -9.44 11.59
C LYS A 41 -2.61 -8.03 12.16
N GLU A 42 -2.87 -7.03 11.31
CA GLU A 42 -3.00 -5.61 11.69
C GLU A 42 -1.71 -5.00 12.28
N GLU A 43 -0.59 -5.71 12.18
CA GLU A 43 0.71 -5.23 12.61
C GLU A 43 1.38 -4.47 11.45
N VAL A 44 1.75 -3.22 11.74
CA VAL A 44 2.59 -2.40 10.85
C VAL A 44 4.05 -2.75 11.11
N HIS A 45 4.74 -3.22 10.09
CA HIS A 45 6.16 -3.52 10.14
C HIS A 45 6.95 -2.55 9.28
N SER A 46 8.19 -2.27 9.68
CA SER A 46 9.13 -1.52 8.86
C SER A 46 10.12 -2.49 8.21
N VAL A 47 10.03 -2.63 6.89
CA VAL A 47 10.82 -3.58 6.08
C VAL A 47 11.71 -2.85 5.07
N LEU A 48 12.65 -3.55 4.46
CA LEU A 48 13.41 -3.02 3.33
C LEU A 48 12.53 -2.94 2.07
N PRO A 49 12.80 -2.02 1.13
CA PRO A 49 12.09 -1.90 -0.14
C PRO A 49 11.93 -3.21 -0.92
N ASP A 50 12.98 -4.04 -0.92
CA ASP A 50 13.00 -5.32 -1.66
C ASP A 50 12.11 -6.40 -1.04
N GLU A 51 11.61 -6.17 0.18
CA GLU A 51 10.69 -7.06 0.87
C GLU A 51 9.22 -6.69 0.66
N VAL A 52 8.92 -5.61 -0.08
CA VAL A 52 7.54 -5.19 -0.37
C VAL A 52 6.98 -6.04 -1.52
N ASP A 53 5.87 -6.73 -1.27
CA ASP A 53 5.22 -7.59 -2.27
C ASP A 53 4.27 -6.81 -3.17
N PHE A 54 3.47 -5.92 -2.58
CA PHE A 54 2.46 -5.13 -3.28
C PHE A 54 2.41 -3.69 -2.75
N ILE A 55 1.90 -2.79 -3.58
CA ILE A 55 1.62 -1.39 -3.24
C ILE A 55 0.14 -1.15 -3.51
N GLU A 56 -0.52 -0.44 -2.61
CA GLU A 56 -1.92 -0.03 -2.82
C GLU A 56 -2.09 0.85 -4.06
N ILE A 57 -3.26 0.74 -4.68
CA ILE A 57 -3.57 1.49 -5.90
C ILE A 57 -3.88 2.97 -5.63
N SER A 58 -4.46 3.28 -4.46
CA SER A 58 -4.91 4.62 -4.10
C SER A 58 -4.91 4.83 -2.59
N PRO A 59 -4.60 6.03 -2.08
CA PRO A 59 -4.77 6.35 -0.66
C PRO A 59 -6.24 6.26 -0.21
N ASP A 60 -7.18 6.45 -1.13
CA ASP A 60 -8.62 6.44 -0.85
C ASP A 60 -9.23 5.02 -0.83
N THR A 61 -8.40 3.97 -0.87
CA THR A 61 -8.87 2.57 -0.97
C THR A 61 -9.80 2.15 0.19
N ILE A 62 -9.69 2.82 1.34
CA ILE A 62 -10.46 2.51 2.55
C ILE A 62 -11.76 3.33 2.64
N VAL A 63 -11.88 4.44 1.91
CA VAL A 63 -13.02 5.36 2.03
C VAL A 63 -14.12 5.07 1.01
N GLY A 64 -15.38 5.20 1.45
CA GLY A 64 -16.53 5.13 0.55
C GLY A 64 -16.66 6.36 -0.33
N VAL A 65 -17.43 6.25 -1.42
CA VAL A 65 -17.60 7.32 -2.43
C VAL A 65 -18.01 8.65 -1.82
N SER A 66 -18.98 8.67 -0.90
CA SER A 66 -19.44 9.91 -0.25
C SER A 66 -18.37 10.57 0.60
N THR A 67 -17.55 9.75 1.27
CA THR A 67 -16.49 10.21 2.17
C THR A 67 -15.31 10.78 1.36
N ALA A 68 -14.98 10.17 0.23
CA ALA A 68 -13.94 10.65 -0.69
C ALA A 68 -14.22 12.06 -1.28
N LEU A 69 -15.46 12.53 -1.22
CA LEU A 69 -15.85 13.87 -1.70
C LEU A 69 -15.68 14.97 -0.64
N ILE A 70 -15.30 14.63 0.59
CA ILE A 70 -15.04 15.61 1.63
C ILE A 70 -13.65 16.22 1.38
N PRO A 71 -13.54 17.52 1.05
CA PRO A 71 -12.24 18.14 0.82
C PRO A 71 -11.44 18.20 2.13
N PHE A 72 -10.13 17.98 2.04
CA PHE A 72 -9.19 17.96 3.17
C PHE A 72 -9.49 16.88 4.22
N LEU A 73 -9.89 15.69 3.77
CA LEU A 73 -10.14 14.53 4.65
C LEU A 73 -8.86 13.86 5.19
N GLU A 74 -7.67 14.41 4.92
CA GLU A 74 -6.41 13.94 5.52
C GLU A 74 -6.28 14.26 7.02
#